data_AF-A0A7X5QVU9-F1
#
_entry.id   AF-A0A7X5QVU9-F1
#
_cell.length_a   1.000
_cell.length_b   1.000
_cell.length_c   1.000
_cell.angle_alpha   90.00
_cell.angle_beta   90.00
_cell.angle_gamma   90.00
#
_symmetry.space_group_name_H-M   'P 1'
#
loop_
_entity.id
_entity.type
_entity.pdbx_description
1 polymer ?
#
loop_
_entity_poly.entity_id
_entity_poly.type
_entity_poly.pdbx_seq_one_letter_code
_entity_poly.pdbx_strand_id
1 'polypeptide(L)'
;MLAPSALSFIFTVPLMAFAVYRRVRGSFGRQPIRTKRMTVRVVIFAIVIGLTMLSGLQDIRLAEGALGGAVAGAALAILLGLRLTRFEIGGDGADYYIPNPWMGGALSALLLGRLAWRFLLLAPAMAGGALTDAQGPAPGNSPLTMAIVGLTIGYYLAYYSGILVHHRRYKRALQAA
;
A
#
# COMPACT_ATOMS: atom_id res chain seq x y z
N MET A 1 -39.01 -4.89 -1.13
CA MET A 1 -37.91 -5.86 -0.93
C MET A 1 -36.62 -5.18 -1.33
N LEU A 2 -35.67 -4.98 -0.42
CA LEU A 2 -34.37 -4.40 -0.79
C LEU A 2 -33.66 -5.38 -1.74
N ALA A 3 -33.23 -4.90 -2.90
CA ALA A 3 -32.48 -5.73 -3.84
C ALA A 3 -31.23 -6.32 -3.15
N PRO A 4 -30.87 -7.59 -3.36
CA PRO A 4 -29.71 -8.23 -2.72
C PRO A 4 -28.41 -7.43 -2.90
N SER A 5 -28.28 -6.68 -4.00
CA SER A 5 -27.16 -5.77 -4.27
C SER A 5 -27.09 -4.59 -3.29
N ALA A 6 -28.23 -4.02 -2.86
CA ALA A 6 -28.28 -2.91 -1.92
C ALA A 6 -27.75 -3.31 -0.52
N LEU A 7 -27.97 -4.57 -0.11
CA LEU A 7 -27.41 -5.12 1.12
C LEU A 7 -25.88 -5.19 1.06
N SER A 8 -25.28 -5.55 -0.09
CA SER A 8 -23.82 -5.58 -0.24
C SER A 8 -23.17 -4.21 -0.05
N PHE A 9 -23.80 -3.12 -0.52
CA PHE A 9 -23.31 -1.76 -0.31
C PHE A 9 -23.36 -1.33 1.16
N ILE A 10 -24.45 -1.66 1.85
CA ILE A 10 -24.67 -1.31 3.26
C ILE A 10 -23.59 -1.88 4.18
N PHE A 11 -23.07 -3.07 3.89
CA PHE A 11 -22.01 -3.67 4.72
C PHE A 11 -20.59 -3.34 4.24
N THR A 12 -20.36 -3.32 2.91
CA THR A 12 -19.00 -3.18 2.37
C THR A 12 -18.45 -1.77 2.58
N VAL A 13 -19.26 -0.72 2.35
CA VAL A 13 -18.79 0.67 2.44
C VAL A 13 -18.40 1.04 3.89
N PRO A 14 -19.23 0.79 4.92
CA PRO A 14 -18.85 1.09 6.30
C PRO A 14 -17.66 0.27 6.79
N LEU A 15 -17.57 -1.01 6.38
CA LEU A 15 -16.45 -1.87 6.77
C LEU A 15 -15.12 -1.34 6.22
N MET A 16 -15.10 -0.88 4.97
CA MET A 16 -13.90 -0.30 4.36
C MET A 16 -13.53 1.04 5.00
N ALA A 17 -14.51 1.91 5.25
CA ALA A 17 -14.30 3.17 5.96
C ALA A 17 -13.72 2.93 7.36
N PHE A 18 -14.26 1.95 8.09
CA PHE A 18 -13.77 1.54 9.40
C PHE A 18 -12.34 0.98 9.33
N ALA A 19 -12.02 0.16 8.32
CA ALA A 19 -10.67 -0.38 8.13
C ALA A 19 -9.64 0.73 7.89
N VAL A 20 -9.96 1.72 7.04
CA VAL A 20 -9.11 2.90 6.81
C VAL A 20 -8.96 3.71 8.09
N TYR A 21 -10.07 4.04 8.76
CA TYR A 21 -10.06 4.79 10.02
C TYR A 21 -9.18 4.12 11.08
N ARG A 22 -9.38 2.81 11.31
CA ARG A 22 -8.60 2.03 12.29
C ARG A 22 -7.12 2.02 11.94
N ARG A 23 -6.77 1.95 10.65
CA ARG A 23 -5.38 1.97 10.18
C ARG A 23 -4.74 3.33 10.39
N VAL A 24 -5.43 4.41 10.02
CA VAL A 24 -4.94 5.79 10.19
C VAL A 24 -4.76 6.09 11.68
N ARG A 25 -5.79 5.81 12.50
CA ARG A 25 -5.76 6.02 13.96
C ARG A 25 -4.64 5.23 14.65
N GLY A 26 -4.39 4.00 14.21
CA GLY A 26 -3.31 3.16 14.75
C GLY A 26 -1.90 3.53 14.27
N SER A 27 -1.77 4.48 13.34
CA SER A 27 -0.47 4.88 12.77
C SER A 27 0.11 6.15 13.40
N PHE A 28 -0.64 6.84 14.27
CA PHE A 28 -0.14 8.00 15.01
C PHE A 28 0.83 7.58 16.13
N GLY A 29 1.84 8.42 16.39
CA GLY A 29 2.74 8.28 17.52
C GLY A 29 4.19 7.98 17.12
N ARG A 30 5.06 7.97 18.14
CA ARG A 30 6.50 7.72 18.00
C ARG A 30 6.73 6.23 17.75
N GLN A 31 7.46 5.90 16.69
CA GLN A 31 7.79 4.52 16.34
C GLN A 31 9.31 4.30 16.43
N PRO A 32 9.79 3.32 17.20
CA PRO A 32 11.21 3.01 17.25
C PRO A 32 11.65 2.39 15.92
N ILE A 33 12.83 2.78 15.42
CA ILE A 33 13.40 2.17 14.22
C ILE A 33 13.86 0.74 14.53
N ARG A 34 13.02 -0.24 14.20
CA ARG A 34 13.32 -1.67 14.34
C ARG A 34 13.89 -2.22 13.04
N THR A 35 15.20 -2.07 12.86
CA THR A 35 15.91 -2.44 11.62
C THR A 35 15.56 -3.83 11.09
N LYS A 36 15.63 -4.88 11.92
CA LYS A 36 15.30 -6.25 11.52
C LYS A 36 13.88 -6.39 10.94
N ARG A 37 12.88 -5.82 11.63
CA ARG A 37 11.47 -5.89 11.20
C ARG A 37 11.23 -5.09 9.92
N MET A 38 11.90 -3.95 9.78
CA MET A 38 11.78 -3.12 8.58
C MET A 38 12.45 -3.79 7.37
N THR A 39 13.63 -4.39 7.54
CA THR A 39 14.30 -5.17 6.47
C THR A 39 13.41 -6.31 5.99
N VAL A 40 12.81 -7.08 6.92
CA VAL A 40 11.88 -8.16 6.55
C VAL A 40 10.71 -7.62 5.71
N ARG A 41 10.12 -6.48 6.08
CA ARG A 41 9.05 -5.86 5.29
C ARG A 41 9.52 -5.45 3.89
N VAL A 42 10.72 -4.86 3.77
CA VAL A 42 11.30 -4.49 2.48
C VAL A 42 11.49 -5.73 1.60
N VAL A 43 12.04 -6.82 2.15
CA VAL A 43 12.22 -8.08 1.42
C VAL A 43 10.87 -8.65 0.96
N ILE A 44 9.87 -8.68 1.84
CA ILE A 44 8.52 -9.14 1.48
C ILE A 44 7.96 -8.29 0.33
N PHE A 45 8.03 -6.95 0.43
CA PHE A 45 7.54 -6.07 -0.64
C PHE A 45 8.31 -6.24 -1.95
N ALA A 46 9.63 -6.47 -1.90
CA ALA A 46 10.45 -6.76 -3.07
C ALA A 46 10.02 -8.07 -3.75
N ILE A 47 9.74 -9.10 -2.96
CA ILE A 47 9.23 -10.38 -3.48
C ILE A 47 7.85 -10.19 -4.10
N VAL A 48 6.93 -9.52 -3.40
CA VAL A 48 5.55 -9.33 -3.88
C VAL A 48 5.53 -8.51 -5.17
N ILE A 49 6.33 -7.45 -5.30
CA ILE A 49 6.38 -6.69 -6.57
C ILE A 49 7.02 -7.54 -7.68
N GLY A 50 8.05 -8.32 -7.38
CA GLY A 50 8.66 -9.26 -8.34
C GLY A 50 7.66 -10.30 -8.84
N LEU A 51 6.88 -10.92 -7.94
CA LEU A 51 5.82 -11.86 -8.31
C LEU A 51 4.71 -11.17 -9.10
N THR A 52 4.36 -9.93 -8.76
CA THR A 52 3.36 -9.15 -9.50
C THR A 52 3.81 -8.90 -10.94
N MET A 53 5.11 -8.67 -11.18
CA MET A 53 5.66 -8.49 -12.53
C MET A 53 5.54 -9.74 -13.41
N LEU A 54 5.48 -10.94 -12.83
CA LEU A 54 5.28 -12.18 -13.59
C LEU A 54 3.92 -12.20 -14.30
N SER A 55 2.94 -11.39 -13.87
CA SER A 55 1.69 -11.20 -14.62
C SER A 55 1.90 -10.64 -16.03
N GLY A 56 3.05 -9.98 -16.29
CA GLY A 56 3.48 -9.56 -17.62
C GLY A 56 3.66 -10.69 -18.63
N LEU A 57 3.89 -11.93 -18.16
CA LEU A 57 3.97 -13.10 -19.02
C LEU A 57 2.61 -13.47 -19.63
N GLN A 58 1.51 -13.05 -18.99
CA GLN A 58 0.15 -13.24 -19.49
C GLN A 58 -0.28 -12.05 -20.35
N ASP A 59 -0.03 -10.83 -19.87
CA ASP A 59 -0.31 -9.59 -20.59
C ASP A 59 0.68 -8.51 -20.13
N ILE A 60 1.47 -7.98 -21.06
CA ILE A 60 2.49 -6.96 -20.81
C ILE A 60 1.91 -5.72 -20.10
N ARG A 61 0.65 -5.39 -20.37
CA ARG A 61 -0.03 -4.22 -19.79
C ARG A 61 -0.19 -4.36 -18.27
N LEU A 62 -0.23 -5.58 -17.74
CA LEU A 62 -0.28 -5.83 -16.30
C LEU A 62 1.05 -5.49 -15.63
N ALA A 63 2.17 -5.88 -16.24
CA ALA A 63 3.50 -5.52 -15.78
C ALA A 63 3.75 -4.02 -15.93
N GLU A 64 3.35 -3.39 -17.04
CA GLU A 64 3.42 -1.94 -17.23
C GLU A 64 2.63 -1.19 -16.15
N GLY A 65 1.41 -1.65 -15.86
CA GLY A 65 0.60 -1.12 -14.76
C GLY A 65 1.35 -1.23 -13.44
N ALA A 66 1.81 -2.43 -13.07
CA ALA A 66 2.55 -2.67 -11.83
C ALA A 66 3.82 -1.82 -11.72
N LEU A 67 4.58 -1.70 -12.81
CA LEU A 67 5.82 -0.93 -12.88
C LEU A 67 5.56 0.56 -12.78
N GLY A 68 4.64 1.09 -13.59
CA GLY A 68 4.26 2.50 -13.56
C GLY A 68 3.73 2.90 -12.17
N GLY A 69 2.91 2.03 -11.58
CA GLY A 69 2.49 2.13 -10.20
C GLY A 69 3.68 2.20 -9.24
N ALA A 70 4.56 1.20 -9.26
CA ALA A 70 5.70 1.11 -8.35
C ALA A 70 6.63 2.32 -8.44
N VAL A 71 6.91 2.81 -9.64
CA VAL A 71 7.70 4.01 -9.87
C VAL A 71 7.01 5.24 -9.27
N ALA A 72 5.72 5.43 -9.54
CA ALA A 72 4.95 6.55 -8.99
C ALA A 72 4.87 6.47 -7.44
N GLY A 73 4.67 5.29 -6.88
CA GLY A 73 4.69 5.03 -5.44
C GLY A 73 6.03 5.36 -4.81
N ALA A 74 7.12 4.90 -5.41
CA ALA A 74 8.47 5.21 -4.95
C ALA A 74 8.77 6.71 -5.01
N ALA A 75 8.36 7.39 -6.09
CA ALA A 75 8.47 8.84 -6.21
C ALA A 75 7.69 9.56 -5.09
N LEU A 76 6.45 9.14 -4.80
CA LEU A 76 5.65 9.69 -3.69
C LEU A 76 6.32 9.48 -2.33
N ALA A 77 6.95 8.33 -2.09
CA ALA A 77 7.68 8.06 -0.86
C ALA A 77 8.90 8.98 -0.71
N ILE A 78 9.68 9.16 -1.78
CA ILE A 78 10.91 9.96 -1.74
C ILE A 78 10.59 11.46 -1.65
N LEU A 79 9.63 11.94 -2.44
CA LEU A 79 9.31 13.36 -2.54
C LEU A 79 8.47 13.85 -1.36
N LEU A 80 7.50 13.05 -0.90
CA LEU A 80 6.57 13.45 0.15
C LEU A 80 6.75 12.63 1.43
N GLY A 81 6.73 11.31 1.33
CA GLY A 81 6.70 10.41 2.50
C GLY A 81 7.85 10.66 3.46
N LEU A 82 9.09 10.62 2.97
CA LEU A 82 10.29 10.83 3.78
C LEU A 82 10.45 12.28 4.23
N ARG A 83 10.03 13.27 3.42
CA ARG A 83 10.10 14.70 3.79
C ARG A 83 9.13 15.07 4.90
N LEU A 84 7.98 14.39 4.96
CA LEU A 84 6.97 14.58 6.01
C LEU A 84 7.28 13.78 7.28
N THR A 85 8.31 12.93 7.26
CA THR A 85 8.71 12.12 8.42
C THR A 85 9.62 12.92 9.32
N ARG A 86 9.28 12.99 10.61
CA ARG A 86 10.14 13.61 11.62
C ARG A 86 10.96 12.54 12.31
N PHE A 87 12.26 12.76 12.39
CA PHE A 87 13.19 11.90 13.13
C PHE A 87 13.50 12.56 14.47
N GLU A 88 13.38 11.80 15.54
CA GLU A 88 13.61 12.25 16.90
C GLU A 88 14.53 11.26 17.62
N ILE A 89 15.49 11.79 18.37
CA ILE A 89 16.35 11.00 19.24
C ILE A 89 15.71 11.01 20.62
N GLY A 90 15.39 9.83 21.15
CA GLY A 90 14.91 9.71 22.53
C GLY A 90 16.03 9.97 23.53
N GLY A 91 15.68 10.34 24.76
CA GLY A 91 16.65 10.54 25.84
C GLY A 91 17.45 9.27 26.23
N ASP A 92 17.00 8.12 25.73
CA ASP A 92 17.65 6.80 25.79
C ASP A 92 18.67 6.56 24.66
N GLY A 93 18.87 7.53 23.76
CA GLY A 93 19.74 7.40 22.59
C GLY A 93 19.14 6.56 21.45
N ALA A 94 17.88 6.13 21.58
CA ALA A 94 17.19 5.39 20.53
C ALA A 94 16.65 6.33 19.43
N ASP A 95 16.72 5.86 18.19
CA ASP A 95 16.28 6.60 17.00
C ASP A 95 14.80 6.29 16.72
N TYR A 96 13.95 7.31 16.82
CA TYR A 96 12.52 7.24 16.61
C TYR A 96 12.13 7.99 15.34
N TYR A 97 11.13 7.47 14.62
CA TYR A 97 10.50 8.19 13.53
C TYR A 97 9.01 8.39 13.81
N ILE A 98 8.50 9.56 13.45
CA ILE A 98 7.09 9.89 13.46
C ILE A 98 6.64 9.95 11.99
N PRO A 99 5.96 8.89 11.50
CA PRO A 99 5.46 8.88 10.14
C PRO A 99 4.28 9.83 9.99
N ASN A 100 4.06 10.34 8.77
CA ASN A 100 2.78 10.99 8.46
C ASN A 100 1.70 9.92 8.19
N PRO A 101 0.66 9.81 9.05
CA PRO A 101 -0.35 8.76 8.94
C PRO A 101 -1.27 8.94 7.73
N TRP A 102 -1.39 10.15 7.19
CA TRP A 102 -2.24 10.44 6.03
C TRP A 102 -1.74 9.77 4.76
N MET A 103 -0.41 9.62 4.58
CA MET A 103 0.14 8.94 3.40
C MET A 103 -0.26 7.46 3.38
N GLY A 104 -0.08 6.76 4.50
CA GLY A 104 -0.51 5.38 4.64
C GLY A 104 -2.03 5.23 4.55
N GLY A 105 -2.77 6.19 5.12
CA GLY A 105 -4.23 6.26 5.03
C GLY A 105 -4.73 6.39 3.60
N ALA A 106 -4.22 7.36 2.84
CA ALA A 106 -4.62 7.64 1.47
C ALA A 106 -4.35 6.44 0.55
N LEU A 107 -3.16 5.82 0.65
CA LEU A 107 -2.83 4.62 -0.12
C LEU A 107 -3.73 3.44 0.23
N SER A 108 -4.03 3.27 1.51
CA SER A 108 -4.92 2.20 1.97
C SER A 108 -6.36 2.45 1.53
N ALA A 109 -6.83 3.69 1.58
CA ALA A 109 -8.14 4.09 1.09
C ALA A 109 -8.26 3.87 -0.43
N LEU A 110 -7.22 4.20 -1.20
CA LEU A 110 -7.19 3.97 -2.64
C LEU A 110 -7.28 2.47 -2.96
N LEU A 111 -6.48 1.64 -2.30
CA LEU A 111 -6.48 0.19 -2.51
C LEU A 111 -7.80 -0.45 -2.08
N LEU A 112 -8.31 -0.11 -0.89
CA LEU A 112 -9.57 -0.64 -0.38
C LEU A 112 -10.77 -0.15 -1.18
N GLY A 113 -10.79 1.12 -1.61
CA GLY A 113 -11.81 1.66 -2.50
C GLY A 113 -11.82 0.95 -3.84
N ARG A 114 -10.64 0.68 -4.42
CA ARG A 114 -10.49 -0.12 -5.64
C ARG A 114 -11.04 -1.52 -5.47
N LEU A 115 -10.73 -2.17 -4.35
CA LEU A 115 -11.18 -3.53 -4.05
C LEU A 115 -12.69 -3.58 -3.81
N ALA A 116 -13.24 -2.59 -3.09
CA ALA A 116 -14.68 -2.45 -2.88
C ALA A 116 -15.42 -2.28 -4.20
N TRP A 117 -14.96 -1.38 -5.08
CA TRP A 117 -15.53 -1.22 -6.42
C TRP A 117 -15.56 -2.54 -7.19
N ARG A 118 -14.45 -3.29 -7.13
CA ARG A 118 -14.34 -4.60 -7.78
C ARG A 118 -15.32 -5.63 -7.20
N PHE A 119 -15.47 -5.70 -5.88
CA PHE A 119 -16.44 -6.59 -5.26
C PHE A 119 -17.87 -6.25 -5.65
N LEU A 120 -18.21 -4.96 -5.72
CA LEU A 120 -19.54 -4.50 -6.14
C LEU A 120 -19.83 -4.84 -7.59
N LEU A 121 -18.84 -4.70 -8.48
CA LEU A 121 -18.98 -5.05 -9.89
C LEU A 121 -19.15 -6.56 -10.11
N LEU A 122 -18.51 -7.39 -9.27
CA LEU A 122 -18.59 -8.85 -9.34
C LEU A 122 -19.75 -9.45 -8.53
N ALA A 123 -20.39 -8.68 -7.66
CA ALA A 123 -21.46 -9.14 -6.78
C ALA A 123 -22.63 -9.84 -7.52
N PRO A 124 -23.12 -9.37 -8.68
CA PRO A 124 -24.16 -10.06 -9.44
C PRO A 124 -23.74 -11.46 -9.91
N ALA A 125 -22.47 -11.61 -10.30
CA ALA A 125 -21.95 -12.90 -10.74
C ALA A 125 -21.76 -13.88 -9.57
N MET A 126 -21.33 -13.37 -8.41
CA MET A 126 -21.21 -14.16 -7.18
C MET A 126 -22.58 -14.62 -6.63
N ALA A 127 -23.67 -13.93 -7.00
CA ALA A 127 -25.04 -14.28 -6.62
C ALA A 127 -25.73 -15.25 -7.60
N GLY A 128 -24.97 -15.89 -8.51
CA GLY A 128 -25.48 -16.86 -9.48
C GLY A 128 -25.78 -16.30 -10.87
N GLY A 129 -25.48 -15.02 -11.12
CA GLY A 129 -25.53 -14.44 -12.46
C GLY A 129 -24.33 -14.84 -13.32
N ALA A 130 -24.48 -14.82 -14.65
CA ALA A 130 -23.35 -15.00 -15.56
C ALA A 130 -22.42 -13.77 -15.52
N LEU A 131 -21.10 -14.01 -15.62
CA LEU A 131 -20.13 -12.97 -15.92
C LEU A 131 -20.38 -12.51 -17.36
N THR A 132 -20.54 -11.19 -17.56
CA THR A 132 -20.66 -10.56 -18.88
C THR A 132 -19.48 -9.62 -19.09
N ASP A 133 -19.29 -9.13 -20.33
CA ASP A 133 -18.21 -8.19 -20.64
C ASP A 133 -18.32 -6.86 -19.86
N ALA A 134 -19.51 -6.52 -19.36
CA ALA A 134 -19.77 -5.32 -18.56
C ALA A 134 -19.04 -5.31 -17.20
N GLN A 135 -18.71 -6.48 -16.64
CA GLN A 135 -17.95 -6.58 -15.38
C GLN A 135 -16.43 -6.37 -15.57
N GLY A 136 -15.97 -6.23 -16.81
CA GLY A 136 -14.56 -5.99 -17.15
C GLY A 136 -13.65 -7.21 -16.91
N PRO A 137 -12.31 -7.02 -16.99
CA PRO A 137 -11.36 -8.13 -16.90
C PRO A 137 -11.44 -8.87 -15.56
N ALA A 138 -11.16 -10.17 -15.58
CA ALA A 138 -11.10 -11.03 -14.40
C ALA A 138 -10.22 -10.43 -13.27
N PRO A 139 -10.48 -10.76 -11.99
CA PRO A 139 -9.63 -10.35 -10.89
C PRO A 139 -8.16 -10.74 -11.16
N GLY A 140 -7.26 -9.75 -11.15
CA GLY A 140 -5.85 -9.94 -11.52
C GLY A 140 -5.50 -9.49 -12.94
N ASN A 141 -6.44 -9.47 -13.88
CA ASN A 141 -6.19 -9.05 -15.28
C ASN A 141 -6.50 -7.57 -15.52
N SER A 142 -6.27 -6.73 -14.51
CA SER A 142 -6.63 -5.32 -14.52
C SER A 142 -5.37 -4.45 -14.39
N PRO A 143 -4.89 -3.83 -15.49
CA PRO A 143 -3.71 -2.96 -15.45
C PRO A 143 -3.80 -1.86 -14.40
N LEU A 144 -4.98 -1.26 -14.23
CA LEU A 144 -5.21 -0.25 -13.20
C LEU A 144 -5.14 -0.80 -11.76
N THR A 145 -5.56 -2.05 -11.55
CA THR A 145 -5.40 -2.68 -10.24
C THR A 145 -3.93 -2.97 -9.97
N MET A 146 -3.20 -3.45 -10.98
CA MET A 146 -1.76 -3.63 -10.90
C MET A 146 -1.03 -2.32 -10.63
N ALA A 147 -1.47 -1.22 -11.24
CA ALA A 147 -0.94 0.11 -10.95
C ALA A 147 -1.16 0.56 -9.51
N ILE A 148 -2.35 0.36 -8.93
CA ILE A 148 -2.62 0.74 -7.54
C ILE A 148 -1.84 -0.16 -6.55
N VAL A 149 -1.75 -1.45 -6.85
CA VAL A 149 -0.95 -2.41 -6.07
C VAL A 149 0.53 -2.04 -6.14
N GLY A 150 1.06 -1.83 -7.34
CA GLY A 150 2.42 -1.37 -7.59
C GLY A 150 2.71 -0.08 -6.85
N LEU A 151 1.84 0.92 -6.94
CA LEU A 151 1.96 2.20 -6.25
C LEU A 151 2.03 2.04 -4.73
N THR A 152 1.18 1.19 -4.16
CA THR A 152 1.21 0.93 -2.71
C THR A 152 2.51 0.24 -2.29
N ILE A 153 2.93 -0.79 -3.03
CA ILE A 153 4.14 -1.55 -2.71
C ILE A 153 5.39 -0.70 -2.92
N GLY A 154 5.51 -0.02 -4.05
CA GLY A 154 6.62 0.86 -4.39
C GLY A 154 6.80 1.98 -3.37
N TYR A 155 5.70 2.56 -2.89
CA TYR A 155 5.73 3.52 -1.80
C TYR A 155 6.35 2.92 -0.53
N TYR A 156 5.83 1.80 -0.03
CA TYR A 156 6.31 1.21 1.22
C TYR A 156 7.75 0.68 1.10
N LEU A 157 8.11 0.14 -0.06
CA LEU A 157 9.47 -0.34 -0.35
C LEU A 157 10.47 0.82 -0.28
N ALA A 158 10.22 1.91 -1.00
CA ALA A 158 11.09 3.10 -1.00
C ALA A 158 11.10 3.81 0.36
N TYR A 159 9.94 3.93 1.01
CA TYR A 159 9.82 4.58 2.31
C TYR A 159 10.62 3.84 3.41
N TYR A 160 10.42 2.53 3.55
CA TYR A 160 11.16 1.76 4.57
C TYR A 160 12.64 1.64 4.26
N SER A 161 13.01 1.52 2.98
CA SER A 161 14.42 1.55 2.56
C SER A 161 15.07 2.89 2.91
N GLY A 162 14.38 4.00 2.66
CA GLY A 162 14.84 5.35 3.01
C GLY A 162 15.08 5.54 4.50
N ILE A 163 14.17 5.05 5.36
CA ILE A 163 14.36 5.11 6.82
C ILE A 163 15.59 4.29 7.25
N LEU A 164 15.78 3.09 6.69
CA LEU A 164 16.94 2.26 7.00
C LEU A 164 18.25 2.91 6.57
N VAL A 165 18.27 3.59 5.42
CA VAL A 165 19.45 4.35 4.95
C VAL A 165 19.74 5.53 5.88
N HIS A 166 18.71 6.27 6.30
CA HIS A 166 18.86 7.38 7.25
C HIS A 166 19.44 6.89 8.59
N HIS A 167 18.88 5.82 9.15
CA HIS A 167 19.36 5.24 10.40
C HIS A 167 20.81 4.74 10.32
N ARG A 168 21.21 4.14 9.18
CA ARG A 168 22.61 3.72 8.95
C ARG A 168 23.56 4.92 8.89
N ARG A 169 23.16 6.01 8.25
CA ARG A 169 23.95 7.25 8.17
C ARG A 169 24.11 7.88 9.55
N TYR A 170 23.04 7.95 10.33
CA TYR A 170 23.06 8.44 11.70
C TYR A 170 24.03 7.63 12.59
N LYS A 171 23.95 6.30 12.55
CA LYS A 171 24.88 5.44 13.31
C LYS A 171 26.34 5.63 12.91
N ARG A 172 26.64 5.80 11.62
CA ARG A 172 28.00 6.06 11.15
C ARG A 172 28.54 7.40 11.65
N ALA A 173 27.70 8.45 11.67
CA ALA A 173 28.07 9.76 12.19
C ALA A 173 28.39 9.70 13.70
N LEU A 174 27.58 8.97 14.48
CA LEU A 174 27.85 8.74 15.91
C LEU A 174 29.14 7.97 16.19
N GLN A 175 29.54 7.05 15.29
CA GLN A 175 30.78 6.28 15.44
C GLN A 175 32.04 7.08 15.04
N ALA A 176 31.86 8.18 14.30
CA ALA A 176 32.94 9.03 13.81
C ALA A 176 33.16 10.30 14.67
N ALA A 177 32.28 10.55 15.63
CA ALA A 177 32.35 11.63 16.61
C ALA A 177 32.92 11.10 17.93
#